data_AF-A0A239GTX9-F1
#
_entry.id   AF-A0A239GTX9-F1
#
_cell.length_a   1.000
_cell.length_b   1.000
_cell.length_c   1.000
_cell.angle_alpha   90.00
_cell.angle_beta   90.00
_cell.angle_gamma   90.00
#
_symmetry.space_group_name_H-M   'P 1'
#
loop_
_entity.id
_entity.type
_entity.pdbx_description
1 polymer ?
#
loop_
_entity_poly.entity_id
_entity_poly.type
_entity_poly.pdbx_seq_one_letter_code
_entity_poly.pdbx_strand_id
1 'polypeptide(L)'
;MTGREECFSAAEFGLVPGLPPEELRRVYHRLVRRFHPDLGGPADCLAQINAAYDAICRGFPPAQSAVVPRPPRRWPVAICRLGHDLRKRMAVTALLALDDWLMARHGLPRSPFLRQMACRSGVFRPVERPGLLLLRGVSLWSEALVLHHDGAIRAGPNILILPGLRAGDGGRPEPDGSLHAILRSVPRPSRVIEFPAEDARRYGLEMRFDDRVLPVRLRFAGRGEDAGAALCAAAGARYRGLFQASDCPR
;
A
#
# COMPACT_ATOMS: atom_id res chain seq x y z
N MET A 1 43.89 17.91 22.29
CA MET A 1 42.86 17.26 23.14
C MET A 1 42.91 15.78 22.84
N THR A 2 43.51 15.00 23.73
CA THR A 2 43.60 13.54 23.66
C THR A 2 42.22 12.95 23.93
N GLY A 3 41.50 12.58 22.86
CA GLY A 3 40.27 11.81 22.98
C GLY A 3 40.61 10.44 23.52
N ARG A 4 40.27 10.17 24.79
CA ARG A 4 40.22 8.81 25.31
C ARG A 4 39.23 8.03 24.46
N GLU A 5 39.69 7.01 23.77
CA GLU A 5 38.84 5.94 23.26
C GLU A 5 38.26 5.21 24.47
N GLU A 6 37.15 5.72 24.99
CA GLU A 6 36.36 5.01 26.00
C GLU A 6 35.71 3.80 25.30
N CYS A 7 36.45 2.69 25.27
CA CYS A 7 35.90 1.38 24.94
C CYS A 7 34.95 0.97 26.08
N PHE A 8 33.67 1.28 25.91
CA PHE A 8 32.63 0.83 26.81
C PHE A 8 32.42 -0.68 26.66
N SER A 9 32.36 -1.40 27.78
CA SER A 9 32.10 -2.84 27.77
C SER A 9 30.64 -3.12 27.42
N ALA A 10 30.37 -4.16 26.64
CA ALA A 10 29.00 -4.57 26.30
C ALA A 10 28.12 -4.83 27.55
N ALA A 11 28.73 -5.18 28.68
CA ALA A 11 28.05 -5.31 29.97
C ALA A 11 27.49 -3.97 30.49
N GLU A 12 28.18 -2.85 30.24
CA GLU A 12 27.74 -1.50 30.62
C GLU A 12 26.52 -1.06 29.81
N PHE A 13 26.32 -1.66 28.64
CA PHE A 13 25.17 -1.45 27.77
C PHE A 13 24.00 -2.42 28.03
N GLY A 14 24.12 -3.29 29.04
CA GLY A 14 23.07 -4.21 29.46
C GLY A 14 22.99 -5.50 28.65
N LEU A 15 24.01 -5.86 27.86
CA LEU A 15 24.13 -7.20 27.27
C LEU A 15 24.73 -8.15 28.32
N VAL A 16 23.88 -8.66 29.20
CA VAL A 16 24.29 -9.56 30.30
C VAL A 16 23.91 -11.00 29.96
N PRO A 17 24.81 -11.98 30.18
CA PRO A 17 24.45 -13.40 30.12
C PRO A 17 23.28 -13.72 31.04
N GLY A 18 22.32 -14.53 30.57
CA GLY A 18 21.14 -14.93 31.34
C GLY A 18 19.91 -14.04 31.13
N LEU A 19 20.00 -12.97 30.33
CA LEU A 19 18.80 -12.25 29.88
C LEU A 19 17.86 -13.17 29.08
N PRO A 20 16.52 -13.04 29.24
CA PRO A 20 15.60 -13.78 28.41
C PRO A 20 15.79 -13.41 26.92
N PRO A 21 15.68 -14.36 25.97
CA PRO A 21 16.03 -14.14 24.56
C PRO A 21 15.34 -12.95 23.90
N GLU A 22 14.09 -12.67 24.28
CA GLU A 22 13.35 -11.52 23.77
C GLU A 22 13.91 -10.19 24.26
N GLU A 23 14.32 -10.13 25.52
CA GLU A 23 14.88 -8.93 26.12
C GLU A 23 16.29 -8.67 25.61
N LEU A 24 17.10 -9.72 25.48
CA LEU A 24 18.42 -9.65 24.85
C LEU A 24 18.34 -9.06 23.42
N ARG A 25 17.37 -9.51 22.61
CA ARG A 25 17.11 -8.95 21.28
C ARG A 25 16.70 -7.48 21.32
N ARG A 26 15.86 -7.08 22.29
CA ARG A 26 15.42 -5.69 22.44
C ARG A 26 16.58 -4.77 22.81
N VAL A 27 17.43 -5.19 23.74
CA VAL A 27 18.64 -4.46 24.16
C VAL A 27 19.60 -4.34 22.97
N TYR A 28 19.90 -5.45 22.30
CA TYR A 28 20.73 -5.47 21.10
C TYR A 28 20.24 -4.49 20.02
N HIS A 29 18.96 -4.56 19.63
CA HIS A 29 18.41 -3.65 18.61
C HIS A 29 18.46 -2.17 19.02
N ARG A 30 18.31 -1.87 20.31
CA ARG A 30 18.46 -0.51 20.83
C ARG A 30 19.90 -0.01 20.66
N LEU A 31 20.89 -0.86 20.96
CA LEU A 31 22.31 -0.55 20.84
C LEU A 31 22.74 -0.40 19.38
N VAL A 32 22.35 -1.33 18.51
CA VAL A 32 22.64 -1.26 17.07
C VAL A 32 22.11 0.05 16.48
N ARG A 33 20.88 0.45 16.82
CA ARG A 33 20.32 1.74 16.35
C ARG A 33 21.09 2.96 16.87
N ARG A 34 21.63 2.89 18.09
CA ARG A 34 22.35 4.00 18.71
C ARG A 34 23.78 4.14 18.17
N PHE A 35 24.42 3.02 17.85
CA PHE A 35 25.84 2.97 17.47
C PHE A 35 26.06 2.58 15.99
N HIS A 36 25.02 2.67 15.14
CA HIS A 36 25.15 2.33 13.72
C HIS A 36 26.07 3.32 12.99
N PRO A 37 27.03 2.87 12.17
CA PRO A 37 27.95 3.76 11.44
C PRO A 37 27.20 4.70 10.48
N ASP A 38 26.16 4.22 9.81
CA ASP A 38 25.31 5.07 8.95
C ASP A 38 24.59 6.21 9.70
N LEU A 39 24.51 6.13 11.04
CA LEU A 39 23.93 7.15 11.90
C LEU A 39 25.01 7.98 12.63
N GLY A 40 26.27 7.88 12.20
CA GLY A 40 27.41 8.57 12.81
C GLY A 40 27.98 7.87 14.05
N GLY A 41 27.60 6.61 14.29
CA GLY A 41 28.16 5.80 15.37
C GLY A 41 29.57 5.27 15.04
N PRO A 42 30.44 5.07 16.05
CA PRO A 42 31.75 4.46 15.85
C PRO A 42 31.61 2.97 15.45
N ALA A 43 32.23 2.59 14.32
CA ALA A 43 32.16 1.24 13.77
C ALA A 43 32.67 0.16 14.75
N ASP A 44 33.71 0.48 15.52
CA ASP A 44 34.31 -0.44 16.49
C ASP A 44 33.35 -0.79 17.62
N CYS A 45 32.50 0.16 18.06
CA CYS A 45 31.48 -0.12 19.07
C CYS A 45 30.42 -1.10 18.55
N LEU A 46 30.00 -0.96 17.29
CA LEU A 46 29.06 -1.90 16.69
C LEU A 46 29.66 -3.31 16.57
N ALA A 47 30.94 -3.41 16.20
CA ALA A 47 31.66 -4.67 16.15
C ALA A 47 31.72 -5.35 17.53
N GLN A 48 32.00 -4.58 18.60
CA GLN A 48 31.99 -5.07 19.98
C GLN A 48 30.59 -5.51 20.44
N ILE A 49 29.54 -4.75 20.11
CA ILE A 49 28.14 -5.11 20.40
C ILE A 49 27.77 -6.45 19.73
N ASN A 50 28.14 -6.63 18.46
CA ASN A 50 27.86 -7.86 17.72
C ASN A 50 28.61 -9.06 18.32
N ALA A 51 29.90 -8.89 18.63
CA ALA A 51 30.71 -9.94 19.24
C ALA A 51 30.16 -10.39 20.61
N ALA A 52 29.72 -9.44 21.44
CA ALA A 52 29.10 -9.73 22.72
C ALA A 52 27.75 -10.45 22.57
N TYR A 53 26.89 -9.98 21.66
CA TYR A 53 25.61 -10.62 21.39
C TYR A 53 25.79 -12.06 20.89
N ASP A 54 26.74 -12.30 19.99
CA ASP A 54 27.05 -13.63 19.47
C ASP A 54 27.59 -14.56 20.56
N ALA A 55 28.47 -14.06 21.43
CA ALA A 55 29.00 -14.84 22.56
C ALA A 55 27.89 -15.29 23.51
N ILE A 56 26.94 -14.39 23.83
CA ILE A 56 25.77 -14.73 24.66
C ILE A 56 24.84 -15.69 23.92
N CYS A 57 24.65 -15.50 22.60
CA CYS A 57 23.79 -16.35 21.78
C CYS A 57 24.28 -17.80 21.67
N ARG A 58 25.61 -18.03 21.62
CA ARG A 58 26.20 -19.37 21.60
C ARG A 58 25.91 -20.18 22.88
N GLY A 59 25.61 -19.52 23.99
CA GLY A 59 25.26 -20.14 25.26
C GLY A 59 23.80 -20.60 25.36
N PHE A 60 22.92 -20.19 24.43
CA PHE A 60 21.56 -20.71 24.41
C PHE A 60 21.50 -22.03 23.64
N PRO A 61 20.84 -23.07 24.18
CA PRO A 61 20.52 -24.24 23.37
C PRO A 61 19.73 -23.76 22.14
N PRO A 62 19.98 -24.33 20.95
CA PRO A 62 19.22 -23.96 19.76
C PRO A 62 17.75 -24.12 20.12
N ALA A 63 17.01 -23.00 20.08
CA ALA A 63 15.60 -23.02 20.41
C ALA A 63 14.98 -24.12 19.57
N GLN A 64 14.47 -25.17 20.22
CA GLN A 64 13.62 -26.16 19.59
C GLN A 64 12.31 -25.45 19.26
N SER A 65 12.37 -24.53 18.30
CA SER A 65 11.19 -24.05 17.60
C SER A 65 10.66 -25.30 16.93
N ALA A 66 9.56 -25.84 17.45
CA ALA A 66 8.71 -26.75 16.70
C ALA A 66 8.63 -26.15 15.29
N VAL A 67 9.23 -26.85 14.32
CA VAL A 67 9.23 -26.43 12.93
C VAL A 67 7.78 -26.61 12.50
N VAL A 68 6.94 -25.61 12.78
CA VAL A 68 5.69 -25.46 12.05
C VAL A 68 6.15 -25.35 10.61
N PRO A 69 5.85 -26.32 9.74
CA PRO A 69 6.27 -26.25 8.35
C PRO A 69 5.76 -24.93 7.84
N ARG A 70 6.68 -24.01 7.52
CA ARG A 70 6.30 -22.78 6.86
C ARG A 70 5.55 -23.24 5.61
N PRO A 71 4.27 -22.87 5.42
CA PRO A 71 3.61 -23.19 4.17
C PRO A 71 4.53 -22.68 3.06
N PRO A 72 4.75 -23.47 1.99
CA PRO A 72 5.69 -23.09 0.94
C PRO A 72 5.38 -21.66 0.53
N ARG A 73 6.38 -20.78 0.61
CA ARG A 73 6.22 -19.40 0.16
C ARG A 73 5.84 -19.46 -1.31
N ARG A 74 4.53 -19.34 -1.60
CA ARG A 74 4.03 -19.20 -2.97
C ARG A 74 4.47 -17.81 -3.42
N TRP A 75 5.60 -17.76 -4.13
CA TRP A 75 6.02 -16.54 -4.80
C TRP A 75 5.08 -16.29 -5.99
N PRO A 76 4.80 -15.03 -6.33
CA PRO A 76 4.03 -14.73 -7.53
C PRO A 76 4.74 -15.31 -8.76
N VAL A 77 3.96 -15.88 -9.67
CA VAL A 77 4.44 -16.41 -10.96
C VAL A 77 4.96 -15.26 -11.83
N ALA A 78 4.30 -14.10 -11.74
CA ALA A 78 4.73 -12.88 -12.42
C ALA A 78 4.32 -11.63 -11.63
N ILE A 79 5.08 -10.55 -11.80
CA ILE A 79 4.75 -9.22 -11.29
C ILE A 79 4.86 -8.23 -12.44
N CYS A 80 3.78 -7.47 -12.67
CA CYS A 80 3.72 -6.39 -13.64
C CYS A 80 3.59 -5.05 -12.88
N ARG A 81 4.57 -4.17 -13.09
CA ARG A 81 4.52 -2.79 -12.58
C ARG A 81 3.90 -1.91 -13.64
N LEU A 82 2.97 -1.04 -13.24
CA LEU A 82 2.35 -0.11 -14.18
C LEU A 82 3.34 0.99 -14.56
N GLY A 83 3.43 1.28 -15.86
CA GLY A 83 4.23 2.38 -16.39
C GLY A 83 3.71 3.76 -15.94
N HIS A 84 4.57 4.78 -16.05
CA HIS A 84 4.21 6.15 -15.67
C HIS A 84 3.01 6.69 -16.48
N ASP A 85 3.00 6.50 -17.80
CA ASP A 85 1.93 6.99 -18.66
C ASP A 85 0.58 6.35 -18.37
N LEU A 86 0.56 5.05 -18.08
CA LEU A 86 -0.65 4.36 -17.68
C LEU A 86 -1.18 4.93 -16.36
N ARG A 87 -0.32 5.12 -15.35
CA ARG A 87 -0.74 5.74 -14.07
C ARG A 87 -1.27 7.16 -14.25
N LYS A 88 -0.67 7.96 -15.16
CA LYS A 88 -1.16 9.30 -15.48
C LYS A 88 -2.55 9.26 -16.11
N ARG A 89 -2.79 8.36 -17.06
CA ARG A 89 -4.12 8.17 -17.66
C ARG A 89 -5.14 7.71 -16.61
N MET A 90 -4.76 6.78 -15.73
CA MET A 90 -5.62 6.33 -14.64
C MET A 90 -6.02 7.47 -13.70
N ALA A 91 -5.10 8.37 -13.35
CA ALA A 91 -5.39 9.55 -12.54
C ALA A 91 -6.42 10.46 -13.21
N VAL A 92 -6.30 10.69 -14.52
CA VAL A 92 -7.28 11.47 -15.29
C VAL A 92 -8.65 10.76 -15.30
N THR A 93 -8.68 9.45 -15.56
CA THR A 93 -9.91 8.65 -15.52
C THR A 93 -10.56 8.68 -14.13
N ALA A 94 -9.77 8.66 -13.06
CA ALA A 94 -10.28 8.78 -11.68
C ALA A 94 -11.03 10.09 -11.46
N LEU A 95 -10.47 11.21 -11.93
CA LEU A 95 -11.09 12.52 -11.78
C LEU A 95 -12.37 12.65 -12.61
N LEU A 96 -12.39 12.11 -13.84
CA LEU A 96 -13.61 12.07 -14.66
C LEU A 96 -14.70 11.21 -14.01
N ALA A 97 -14.35 10.03 -13.49
CA ALA A 97 -15.30 9.18 -12.77
C ALA A 97 -15.82 9.86 -11.49
N LEU A 98 -14.98 10.62 -10.80
CA LEU A 98 -15.40 11.43 -9.66
C LEU A 98 -16.39 12.53 -10.07
N ASP A 99 -16.16 13.20 -11.20
CA ASP A 99 -17.10 14.18 -11.74
C ASP A 99 -18.47 13.57 -12.04
N ASP A 100 -18.46 12.39 -12.65
CA ASP A 100 -19.67 11.66 -13.02
C ASP A 100 -20.44 11.22 -11.79
N TRP A 101 -19.73 10.74 -10.78
CA TRP A 101 -20.31 10.40 -9.49
C TRP A 101 -20.94 11.64 -8.81
N LEU A 102 -20.24 12.78 -8.77
CA LEU A 102 -20.76 14.02 -8.20
C LEU A 102 -22.02 14.50 -8.94
N MET A 103 -22.02 14.41 -10.26
CA MET A 103 -23.17 14.79 -11.08
C MET A 103 -24.36 13.86 -10.84
N ALA A 104 -24.16 12.54 -10.91
CA ALA A 104 -25.22 11.56 -10.78
C ALA A 104 -25.80 11.49 -9.35
N ARG A 105 -24.95 11.63 -8.33
CA ARG A 105 -25.37 11.46 -6.92
C ARG A 105 -25.83 12.77 -6.27
N HIS A 106 -25.25 13.90 -6.66
CA HIS A 106 -25.45 15.19 -5.99
C HIS A 106 -25.96 16.29 -6.92
N GLY A 107 -26.19 15.99 -8.20
CA GLY A 107 -26.65 16.98 -9.18
C GLY A 107 -25.62 18.08 -9.48
N LEU A 108 -24.35 17.88 -9.11
CA LEU A 108 -23.32 18.89 -9.30
C LEU A 108 -22.87 18.97 -10.76
N PRO A 109 -22.84 20.16 -11.38
CA PRO A 109 -22.43 20.30 -12.77
C PRO A 109 -20.97 19.90 -12.95
N ARG A 110 -20.58 19.37 -14.11
CA ARG A 110 -19.17 19.04 -14.39
C ARG A 110 -18.25 20.27 -14.47
N SER A 111 -18.82 21.45 -14.69
CA SER A 111 -18.09 22.73 -14.75
C SER A 111 -17.47 23.07 -13.39
N PRO A 112 -16.13 23.16 -13.29
CA PRO A 112 -15.43 23.55 -12.06
C PRO A 112 -15.90 24.90 -11.52
N PHE A 113 -16.13 25.87 -12.41
CA PHE A 113 -16.59 27.22 -12.06
C PHE A 113 -17.97 27.19 -11.39
N LEU A 114 -18.92 26.47 -11.98
CA LEU A 114 -20.29 26.37 -11.42
C LEU A 114 -20.30 25.65 -10.07
N ARG A 115 -19.46 24.62 -9.88
CA ARG A 115 -19.29 23.97 -8.58
C ARG A 115 -18.73 24.92 -7.53
N GLN A 116 -17.70 25.68 -7.87
CA GLN A 116 -17.13 26.67 -6.96
C GLN A 116 -18.16 27.73 -6.56
N MET A 117 -18.96 28.20 -7.52
CA MET A 117 -20.07 29.12 -7.25
C MET A 117 -21.11 28.50 -6.32
N ALA A 118 -21.52 27.25 -6.55
CA ALA A 118 -22.48 26.54 -5.70
C ALA A 118 -21.99 26.36 -4.26
N CYS A 119 -20.69 26.11 -4.06
CA CYS A 119 -20.09 26.08 -2.72
C CYS A 119 -20.08 27.47 -2.06
N ARG A 120 -19.66 28.50 -2.80
CA ARG A 120 -19.56 29.88 -2.28
C ARG A 120 -20.93 30.47 -1.92
N SER A 121 -21.96 30.14 -2.68
CA SER A 121 -23.33 30.59 -2.42
C SER A 121 -24.04 29.80 -1.32
N GLY A 122 -23.41 28.74 -0.78
CA GLY A 122 -24.02 27.87 0.22
C GLY A 122 -25.16 27.00 -0.33
N VAL A 123 -25.40 27.01 -1.64
CA VAL A 123 -26.39 26.15 -2.31
C VAL A 123 -26.02 24.67 -2.16
N PHE A 124 -24.73 24.38 -2.10
CA PHE A 124 -24.21 23.05 -1.90
C PHE A 124 -23.58 22.89 -0.51
N ARG A 125 -23.89 21.79 0.17
CA ARG A 125 -23.24 21.38 1.41
C ARG A 125 -22.15 20.36 1.09
N PRO A 126 -20.98 20.41 1.75
CA PRO A 126 -19.92 19.43 1.57
C PRO A 126 -20.43 17.99 1.72
N VAL A 127 -19.99 17.11 0.81
CA VAL A 127 -20.38 15.69 0.81
C VAL A 127 -19.22 14.81 1.23
N GLU A 128 -19.53 13.56 1.59
CA GLU A 128 -18.50 12.55 1.82
C GLU A 128 -17.77 12.21 0.51
N ARG A 129 -16.44 12.21 0.55
CA ARG A 129 -15.61 11.87 -0.61
C ARG A 129 -15.59 10.36 -0.83
N PRO A 130 -15.85 9.84 -2.04
CA PRO A 130 -15.63 8.43 -2.31
C PRO A 130 -14.13 8.13 -2.22
N GLY A 131 -13.76 6.95 -1.74
CA GLY A 131 -12.36 6.51 -1.77
C GLY A 131 -11.88 6.40 -3.22
N LEU A 132 -10.79 7.05 -3.59
CA LEU A 132 -10.22 6.94 -4.94
C LEU A 132 -9.01 6.02 -4.91
N LEU A 133 -9.10 4.87 -5.57
CA LEU A 133 -8.08 3.83 -5.47
C LEU A 133 -7.46 3.59 -6.84
N LEU A 134 -6.19 3.97 -6.95
CA LEU A 134 -5.36 3.71 -8.12
C LEU A 134 -4.60 2.41 -7.93
N LEU A 135 -4.57 1.60 -9.00
CA LEU A 135 -3.75 0.41 -9.06
C LEU A 135 -2.26 0.79 -9.07
N ARG A 136 -1.46 0.12 -8.25
CA ARG A 136 0.00 0.23 -8.21
C ARG A 136 0.69 -0.82 -9.06
N GLY A 137 0.15 -2.03 -9.06
CA GLY A 137 0.74 -3.15 -9.76
C GLY A 137 -0.16 -4.36 -9.79
N VAL A 138 0.23 -5.33 -10.60
CA VAL A 138 -0.48 -6.59 -10.80
C VAL A 138 0.49 -7.72 -10.48
N SER A 139 0.02 -8.74 -9.78
CA SER A 139 0.79 -9.98 -9.62
C SER A 139 -0.08 -11.17 -9.95
N LEU A 140 0.49 -12.10 -10.71
CA LEU A 140 -0.13 -13.36 -11.05
C LEU A 140 0.30 -14.41 -10.03
N TRP A 141 -0.67 -15.10 -9.44
CA TRP A 141 -0.50 -16.23 -8.54
C TRP A 141 -1.13 -17.47 -9.17
N SER A 142 -0.73 -18.67 -8.74
CA SER A 142 -1.26 -19.93 -9.30
C SER A 142 -2.79 -20.01 -9.27
N GLU A 143 -3.44 -19.36 -8.30
CA GLU A 143 -4.89 -19.42 -8.09
C GLU A 143 -5.64 -18.12 -8.40
N ALA A 144 -4.93 -17.00 -8.64
CA ALA A 144 -5.59 -15.70 -8.70
C ALA A 144 -4.74 -14.63 -9.37
N LEU A 145 -5.43 -13.69 -10.02
CA LEU A 145 -4.86 -12.40 -10.39
C LEU A 145 -5.00 -11.43 -9.22
N VAL A 146 -3.89 -10.94 -8.69
CA VAL A 146 -3.90 -10.02 -7.54
C VAL A 146 -3.54 -8.60 -7.98
N LEU A 147 -4.47 -7.69 -7.78
CA LEU A 147 -4.37 -6.27 -8.12
C LEU A 147 -4.05 -5.47 -6.86
N HIS A 148 -2.89 -4.81 -6.83
CA HIS A 148 -2.40 -4.11 -5.65
C HIS A 148 -2.73 -2.63 -5.74
N HIS A 149 -3.42 -2.10 -4.73
CA HIS A 149 -3.74 -0.68 -4.61
C HIS A 149 -2.92 -0.04 -3.49
N ASP A 150 -2.55 1.23 -3.73
CA ASP A 150 -2.08 2.10 -2.65
C ASP A 150 -3.30 2.61 -1.86
N GLY A 151 -3.15 2.67 -0.53
CA GLY A 151 -4.20 3.09 0.38
C GLY A 151 -5.09 1.97 0.91
N ALA A 152 -5.95 2.33 1.86
CA ALA A 152 -6.98 1.47 2.42
C ALA A 152 -8.33 1.72 1.73
N ILE A 153 -9.12 0.67 1.56
CA ILE A 153 -10.50 0.84 1.12
C ILE A 153 -11.35 1.38 2.27
N ARG A 154 -12.19 2.36 1.96
CA ARG A 154 -13.07 3.00 2.95
C ARG A 154 -14.40 2.27 3.03
N ALA A 155 -15.06 2.36 4.19
CA ALA A 155 -16.48 2.08 4.24
C ALA A 155 -17.22 3.12 3.35
N GLY A 156 -18.29 2.69 2.69
CA GLY A 156 -19.03 3.53 1.75
C GLY A 156 -18.52 3.42 0.30
N PRO A 157 -18.76 4.43 -0.55
CA PRO A 157 -18.45 4.39 -1.97
C PRO A 157 -16.95 4.52 -2.23
N ASN A 158 -16.43 3.67 -3.13
CA ASN A 158 -15.05 3.73 -3.62
C ASN A 158 -15.07 3.67 -5.16
N ILE A 159 -14.26 4.50 -5.80
CA ILE A 159 -14.02 4.46 -7.24
C ILE A 159 -12.67 3.78 -7.46
N LEU A 160 -12.72 2.61 -8.10
CA LEU A 160 -11.57 1.78 -8.44
C LEU A 160 -11.21 2.02 -9.90
N ILE A 161 -9.95 2.37 -10.18
CA ILE A 161 -9.47 2.50 -11.55
C ILE A 161 -8.59 1.30 -11.89
N LEU A 162 -9.08 0.48 -12.82
CA LEU A 162 -8.45 -0.77 -13.22
C LEU A 162 -8.14 -0.73 -14.72
N PRO A 163 -6.92 -1.07 -15.15
CA PRO A 163 -6.64 -1.28 -16.56
C PRO A 163 -7.27 -2.58 -17.05
N GLY A 164 -7.72 -2.61 -18.30
CA GLY A 164 -7.95 -3.88 -18.98
C GLY A 164 -6.64 -4.63 -19.11
N LEU A 165 -6.72 -5.95 -18.98
CA LEU A 165 -5.55 -6.82 -18.96
C LEU A 165 -5.72 -7.91 -20.01
N ARG A 166 -4.62 -8.20 -20.71
CA ARG A 166 -4.50 -9.32 -21.64
C ARG A 166 -3.35 -10.24 -21.22
N ALA A 167 -3.37 -11.47 -21.70
CA ALA A 167 -2.23 -12.36 -21.59
C ALA A 167 -1.16 -11.91 -22.59
N GLY A 168 -0.01 -11.47 -22.07
CA GLY A 168 1.21 -11.24 -22.84
C GLY A 168 2.05 -12.51 -23.00
N ASP A 169 3.25 -12.35 -23.54
CA ASP A 169 4.18 -13.45 -23.77
C ASP A 169 4.52 -14.18 -22.46
N GLY A 170 4.43 -15.50 -22.48
CA GLY A 170 4.62 -16.34 -21.29
C GLY A 170 3.52 -16.23 -20.24
N GLY A 171 2.31 -15.79 -20.63
CA GLY A 171 1.14 -15.73 -19.75
C GLY A 171 1.18 -14.60 -18.72
N ARG A 172 2.05 -13.61 -18.92
CA ARG A 172 2.18 -12.47 -18.01
C ARG A 172 1.01 -11.49 -18.22
N PRO A 173 0.44 -10.90 -17.15
CA PRO A 173 -0.57 -9.86 -17.28
C PRO A 173 0.03 -8.61 -17.92
N GLU A 174 -0.52 -8.18 -19.04
CA GLU A 174 -0.17 -6.93 -19.71
C GLU A 174 -1.38 -6.01 -19.84
N PRO A 175 -1.23 -4.69 -19.61
CA PRO A 175 -2.29 -3.73 -19.91
C PRO A 175 -2.61 -3.70 -21.41
N ASP A 176 -3.89 -3.79 -21.77
CA ASP A 176 -4.34 -3.69 -23.17
C ASP A 176 -4.53 -2.23 -23.64
N GLY A 177 -4.41 -1.27 -22.72
CA GLY A 177 -4.58 0.16 -22.97
C GLY A 177 -5.95 0.72 -22.58
N SER A 178 -6.94 -0.14 -22.35
CA SER A 178 -8.25 0.26 -21.82
C SER A 178 -8.19 0.54 -20.31
N LEU A 179 -9.12 1.36 -19.83
CA LEU A 179 -9.27 1.73 -18.43
C LEU A 179 -10.74 1.66 -18.03
N HIS A 180 -11.00 1.04 -16.88
CA HIS A 180 -12.32 0.89 -16.31
C HIS A 180 -12.40 1.63 -14.98
N ALA A 181 -13.44 2.43 -14.80
CA ALA A 181 -13.79 3.05 -13.53
C ALA A 181 -14.98 2.30 -12.92
N ILE A 182 -14.78 1.71 -11.74
CA ILE A 182 -15.78 0.90 -11.05
C ILE A 182 -16.17 1.58 -9.75
N LEU A 183 -17.44 1.94 -9.61
CA LEU A 183 -17.99 2.38 -8.34
C LEU A 183 -18.39 1.16 -7.51
N ARG A 184 -17.78 0.98 -6.34
CA ARG A 184 -18.09 -0.10 -5.41
C ARG A 184 -18.30 0.43 -4.00
N SER A 185 -19.48 0.15 -3.45
CA SER A 185 -19.77 0.43 -2.05
C SER A 185 -19.32 -0.73 -1.18
N VAL A 186 -18.57 -0.43 -0.11
CA VAL A 186 -18.05 -1.44 0.81
C VAL A 186 -18.62 -1.20 2.20
N PRO A 187 -19.24 -2.21 2.84
CA PRO A 187 -19.88 -2.00 4.14
C PRO A 187 -18.87 -1.79 5.28
N ARG A 188 -17.69 -2.40 5.18
CA ARG A 188 -16.61 -2.31 6.18
C ARG A 188 -15.25 -2.29 5.49
N PRO A 189 -14.25 -1.56 6.03
CA PRO A 189 -12.90 -1.59 5.48
C PRO A 189 -12.39 -3.03 5.38
N SER A 190 -11.84 -3.41 4.22
CA SER A 190 -11.26 -4.73 3.99
C SER A 190 -9.88 -4.61 3.36
N ARG A 191 -8.99 -5.55 3.65
CA ARG A 191 -7.68 -5.63 2.98
C ARG A 191 -7.73 -6.38 1.67
N VAL A 192 -8.78 -7.17 1.46
CA VAL A 192 -8.96 -7.97 0.25
C VAL A 192 -10.41 -7.90 -0.18
N ILE A 193 -10.62 -7.67 -1.48
CA ILE A 193 -11.92 -7.85 -2.12
C ILE A 193 -11.73 -8.88 -3.22
N GLU A 194 -12.56 -9.92 -3.20
CA GLU A 194 -12.62 -10.89 -4.29
C GLU A 194 -13.69 -10.45 -5.29
N PHE A 195 -13.35 -10.56 -6.57
CA PHE A 195 -14.27 -10.44 -7.68
C PHE A 195 -14.52 -11.85 -8.20
N PRO A 196 -15.79 -12.31 -8.19
CA PRO A 196 -16.18 -13.49 -8.93
C PRO A 196 -15.73 -13.37 -10.40
N ALA A 197 -15.42 -14.50 -11.03
CA ALA A 197 -14.94 -14.51 -12.42
C ALA A 197 -15.93 -13.81 -13.37
N GLU A 198 -17.23 -13.97 -13.16
CA GLU A 198 -18.27 -13.32 -13.96
C GLU A 198 -18.23 -11.80 -13.88
N ASP A 199 -18.03 -11.25 -12.68
CA ASP A 199 -17.87 -9.80 -12.49
C ASP A 199 -16.56 -9.32 -13.13
N ALA A 200 -15.47 -10.08 -12.97
CA ALA A 200 -14.20 -9.75 -13.60
C ALA A 200 -14.31 -9.68 -15.13
N ARG A 201 -15.08 -10.59 -15.77
CA ARG A 201 -15.35 -10.56 -17.21
C ARG A 201 -16.05 -9.29 -17.65
N ARG A 202 -17.04 -8.81 -16.89
CA ARG A 202 -17.78 -7.56 -17.22
C ARG A 202 -16.86 -6.34 -17.29
N TYR A 203 -15.71 -6.39 -16.62
CA TYR A 203 -14.73 -5.31 -16.58
C TYR A 203 -13.47 -5.59 -17.42
N GLY A 204 -13.48 -6.61 -18.28
CA GLY A 204 -12.31 -6.94 -19.11
C GLY A 204 -11.09 -7.38 -18.29
N LEU A 205 -11.30 -7.90 -17.08
CA LEU A 205 -10.23 -8.41 -16.20
C LEU A 205 -10.07 -9.92 -16.30
N GLU A 206 -10.62 -10.54 -17.35
CA GLU A 206 -10.53 -11.97 -17.57
C GLU A 206 -9.11 -12.34 -18.00
N MET A 207 -8.42 -13.07 -17.13
CA MET A 207 -7.17 -13.71 -17.50
C MET A 207 -7.28 -15.21 -17.44
N ARG A 208 -6.73 -15.85 -18.47
CA ARG A 208 -6.55 -17.29 -18.53
C ARG A 208 -5.12 -17.66 -18.16
N PHE A 209 -4.98 -18.64 -17.29
CA PHE A 209 -3.70 -19.25 -16.94
C PHE A 209 -3.93 -20.76 -16.89
N ASP A 210 -3.16 -21.52 -17.67
CA ASP A 210 -3.31 -22.99 -17.78
C ASP A 210 -4.77 -23.40 -18.10
N ASP A 211 -5.34 -22.79 -19.15
CA ASP A 211 -6.74 -22.92 -19.61
C ASP A 211 -7.85 -22.58 -18.61
N ARG A 212 -7.50 -22.08 -17.42
CA ARG A 212 -8.44 -21.68 -16.37
C ARG A 212 -8.59 -20.18 -16.30
N VAL A 213 -9.83 -19.72 -16.13
CA VAL A 213 -10.11 -18.31 -15.82
C VAL A 213 -9.81 -18.06 -14.35
N LEU A 214 -8.86 -17.19 -14.07
CA LEU A 214 -8.46 -16.90 -12.71
C LEU A 214 -9.44 -15.92 -12.05
N PRO A 215 -9.80 -16.13 -10.78
CA PRO A 215 -10.49 -15.10 -10.00
C PRO A 215 -9.58 -13.89 -9.80
N VAL A 216 -10.20 -12.71 -9.68
CA VAL A 216 -9.49 -11.45 -9.45
C VAL A 216 -9.61 -11.06 -7.97
N ARG A 217 -8.48 -10.78 -7.35
CA ARG A 217 -8.39 -10.32 -5.96
C ARG A 217 -7.79 -8.92 -5.91
N LEU A 218 -8.56 -7.96 -5.42
CA LEU A 218 -8.01 -6.65 -5.09
C LEU A 218 -7.38 -6.71 -3.71
N ARG A 219 -6.12 -6.32 -3.58
CA ARG A 219 -5.39 -6.25 -2.33
C ARG A 219 -5.03 -4.80 -2.03
N PHE A 220 -5.38 -4.37 -0.83
CA PHE A 220 -5.13 -3.03 -0.33
C PHE A 220 -3.98 -3.06 0.68
N ALA A 221 -3.06 -2.10 0.59
CA ALA A 221 -1.88 -2.05 1.45
C ALA A 221 -2.24 -1.90 2.95
N GLY A 222 -3.46 -1.42 3.25
CA GLY A 222 -3.98 -1.28 4.62
C GLY A 222 -3.27 -0.22 5.46
N ARG A 223 -2.29 0.48 4.88
CA ARG A 223 -1.58 1.64 5.42
C ARG A 223 -1.54 2.71 4.33
N GLY A 224 -1.72 3.96 4.72
CA GLY A 224 -1.76 5.11 3.81
C GLY A 224 -3.18 5.54 3.44
N GLU A 225 -3.28 6.79 2.98
CA GLU A 225 -4.52 7.38 2.47
C GLU A 225 -4.84 6.84 1.07
N ASP A 226 -6.12 6.87 0.71
CA ASP A 226 -6.51 6.67 -0.68
C ASP A 226 -5.95 7.80 -1.57
N ALA A 227 -5.84 7.57 -2.88
CA ALA A 227 -5.19 8.52 -3.80
C ALA A 227 -5.98 9.83 -3.96
N GLY A 228 -7.21 9.91 -3.45
CA GLY A 228 -8.11 10.99 -3.82
C GLY A 228 -7.78 12.33 -3.17
N ALA A 229 -7.17 12.36 -1.97
CA ALA A 229 -6.67 13.60 -1.39
C ALA A 229 -5.59 14.23 -2.31
N ALA A 230 -4.60 13.43 -2.69
CA ALA A 230 -3.52 13.86 -3.58
C ALA A 230 -4.03 14.24 -4.98
N LEU A 231 -4.96 13.45 -5.55
CA LEU A 231 -5.56 13.74 -6.86
C LEU A 231 -6.40 15.02 -6.84
N CYS A 232 -7.20 15.24 -5.80
CA CYS A 232 -7.99 16.46 -5.66
C CYS A 232 -7.10 17.68 -5.44
N ALA A 233 -6.05 17.55 -4.63
CA ALA A 233 -5.06 18.61 -4.43
C ALA A 233 -4.35 18.97 -5.75
N ALA A 234 -3.92 17.98 -6.53
CA ALA A 234 -3.32 18.19 -7.84
C ALA A 234 -4.30 18.82 -8.85
N ALA A 235 -5.59 18.50 -8.75
CA ALA A 235 -6.65 19.14 -9.54
C ALA A 235 -7.04 20.54 -9.05
N GLY A 236 -6.49 20.99 -7.91
CA GLY A 236 -6.55 22.35 -7.41
C GLY A 236 -7.97 22.89 -7.20
N ALA A 237 -8.26 24.04 -7.82
CA ALA A 237 -9.51 24.79 -7.63
C ALA A 237 -10.77 23.98 -7.97
N ARG A 238 -10.67 22.92 -8.78
CA ARG A 238 -11.81 22.13 -9.27
C ARG A 238 -12.62 21.44 -8.17
N TYR A 239 -11.96 21.00 -7.10
CA TYR A 239 -12.59 20.23 -6.03
C TYR A 239 -12.60 20.95 -4.67
N ARG A 240 -12.19 22.23 -4.67
CA ARG A 240 -12.06 23.00 -3.44
C ARG A 240 -13.43 23.19 -2.78
N GLY A 241 -13.52 22.77 -1.52
CA GLY A 241 -14.73 22.93 -0.70
C GLY A 241 -15.90 22.00 -1.05
N LEU A 242 -15.70 21.01 -1.95
CA LEU A 242 -16.74 20.03 -2.27
C LEU A 242 -16.87 18.92 -1.24
N PHE A 243 -15.77 18.62 -0.55
CA PHE A 243 -15.69 17.51 0.39
C PHE A 243 -15.56 18.02 1.82
N GLN A 244 -15.95 17.19 2.79
CA GLN A 244 -15.85 17.49 4.20
C GLN A 244 -14.39 17.78 4.62
N ALA A 245 -14.19 18.64 5.63
CA ALA A 245 -12.85 19.04 6.06
C ALA A 245 -11.99 17.86 6.54
N SER A 246 -12.60 16.80 7.08
CA SER A 246 -11.92 15.54 7.44
C SER A 246 -11.35 14.79 6.23
N ASP A 247 -11.81 15.08 5.02
CA ASP A 247 -11.37 14.44 3.78
C ASP A 247 -10.25 15.21 3.06
N CYS A 248 -9.87 16.41 3.52
CA CYS A 248 -8.82 17.23 2.94
C CYS A 248 -7.62 17.36 3.88
N PRO A 249 -6.40 16.97 3.45
CA PRO A 249 -5.18 17.32 4.19
C PRO A 249 -5.06 18.85 4.22
N ARG A 250 -4.79 19.39 5.41
CA ARG A 250 -4.62 20.83 5.63
C ARG A 250 -3.40 21.37 4.89
#